data_AF-A0A926TIM1-F1
#
_entry.id   AF-A0A926TIM1-F1
#
_cell.length_a   1.000
_cell.length_b   1.000
_cell.length_c   1.000
_cell.angle_alpha   90.00
_cell.angle_beta   90.00
_cell.angle_gamma   90.00
#
_symmetry.space_group_name_H-M   'P 1'
#
loop_
_entity.id
_entity.type
_entity.pdbx_description
1 polymer ?
#
loop_
_entity_poly.entity_id
_entity_poly.type
_entity_poly.pdbx_seq_one_letter_code
_entity_poly.pdbx_strand_id
1 'polypeptide(L)'
;KAGLMRLILPATAKPLNVGQSYSWTLSVYCDPAKPSSSVFVNGTIQRVAPVASLQRRNKTSPMEQVNLYAANGIWYDALDSLAVLYRANPRDRSVVSAWTSLLQQVNLDSLAKTSFSECCTAQPSR
;
A
#
# COMPACT_ATOMS: atom_id res chain seq x y z
N LYS A 1 -13.13 9.21 12.20
CA LYS A 1 -13.11 9.51 10.74
C LYS A 1 -12.20 8.49 10.08
N ALA A 2 -12.55 8.00 8.89
CA ALA A 2 -11.65 7.13 8.13
C ALA A 2 -10.42 7.93 7.66
N GLY A 3 -9.31 7.24 7.41
CA GLY A 3 -8.04 7.83 7.02
C GLY A 3 -7.22 6.85 6.18
N LEU A 4 -6.32 7.38 5.35
CA LEU A 4 -5.31 6.59 4.64
C LEU A 4 -3.94 6.79 5.29
N MET A 5 -3.28 5.70 5.65
CA MET A 5 -1.93 5.74 6.23
C MET A 5 -0.96 5.03 5.28
N ARG A 6 0.23 5.62 5.09
CA ARG A 6 1.33 4.99 4.35
C ARG A 6 2.48 4.73 5.31
N LEU A 7 2.86 3.46 5.44
CA LEU A 7 4.02 3.05 6.24
C LEU A 7 5.18 2.71 5.29
N ILE A 8 6.31 3.41 5.44
CA ILE A 8 7.54 3.09 4.72
C ILE A 8 8.45 2.35 5.69
N LEU A 9 8.86 1.14 5.32
CA LEU A 9 9.83 0.37 6.10
C LEU A 9 11.23 0.98 5.98
N PRO A 10 12.07 0.93 7.04
CA PRO A 10 13.45 1.40 6.96
C PRO A 10 14.22 0.68 5.86
N ALA A 11 15.16 1.37 5.20
CA ALA A 11 16.01 0.77 4.17
C ALA A 11 16.90 -0.37 4.71
N THR A 12 17.08 -0.44 6.02
CA THR A 12 17.79 -1.52 6.73
C THR A 12 16.95 -2.78 6.94
N ALA A 13 15.65 -2.74 6.66
CA ALA A 13 14.78 -3.91 6.77
C ALA A 13 15.20 -5.00 5.78
N LYS A 14 15.26 -6.25 6.26
CA LYS A 14 15.63 -7.39 5.42
C LYS A 14 14.56 -7.60 4.33
N PRO A 15 14.94 -7.75 3.05
CA PRO A 15 13.98 -8.01 1.99
C PRO A 15 13.28 -9.36 2.18
N LEU A 16 12.03 -9.43 1.73
CA LEU A 16 11.25 -10.66 1.72
C LEU A 16 11.73 -11.60 0.61
N ASN A 17 11.73 -12.90 0.91
CA ASN A 17 12.15 -13.94 -0.03
C ASN A 17 11.03 -14.24 -1.03
N VAL A 18 11.38 -14.38 -2.31
CA VAL A 18 10.43 -14.75 -3.36
C VAL A 18 9.80 -16.12 -3.08
N GLY A 19 8.49 -16.23 -3.32
CA GLY A 19 7.68 -17.43 -3.11
C GLY A 19 7.20 -17.62 -1.67
N GLN A 20 7.69 -16.81 -0.71
CA GLN A 20 7.35 -16.96 0.71
C GLN A 20 6.19 -16.06 1.12
N SER A 21 5.34 -16.60 1.99
CA SER A 21 4.24 -15.88 2.64
C SER A 21 4.65 -15.41 4.03
N TYR A 22 4.30 -14.19 4.36
CA TYR A 22 4.62 -13.52 5.62
C TYR A 22 3.33 -13.02 6.26
N SER A 23 3.22 -13.15 7.57
CA SER A 23 2.11 -12.58 8.32
C SER A 23 2.47 -11.19 8.82
N TRP A 24 1.50 -10.28 8.82
CA TRP A 24 1.62 -8.96 9.40
C TRP A 24 0.45 -8.69 10.34
N THR A 25 0.69 -7.88 11.37
CA THR A 25 -0.32 -7.42 12.32
C THR A 25 -0.14 -5.93 12.54
N LEU A 26 -1.23 -5.17 12.50
CA LEU A 26 -1.31 -3.78 12.91
C LEU A 26 -2.15 -3.70 14.18
N SER A 27 -1.56 -3.25 15.27
CA SER A 27 -2.25 -3.02 16.55
C SER A 27 -2.29 -1.52 16.87
N VAL A 28 -3.44 -1.03 17.30
CA VAL A 28 -3.66 0.33 17.76
C VAL A 28 -3.93 0.32 19.25
N TYR A 29 -3.01 0.96 20.00
CA TYR A 29 -3.11 1.12 21.44
C TYR A 29 -3.77 2.46 21.77
N CYS A 30 -5.08 2.44 22.04
CA CYS A 30 -5.81 3.65 22.45
C CYS A 30 -5.46 4.09 23.88
N ASP A 31 -5.20 3.13 24.76
CA ASP A 31 -4.69 3.34 26.12
C ASP A 31 -3.36 2.57 26.27
N PRO A 32 -2.21 3.26 26.28
CA PRO A 32 -0.91 2.62 26.46
C PRO A 32 -0.76 1.84 27.78
N ALA A 33 -1.54 2.19 28.82
CA ALA A 33 -1.55 1.49 30.09
C ALA A 33 -2.36 0.18 30.06
N LYS A 34 -3.15 -0.06 29.00
CA LYS A 34 -3.96 -1.29 28.84
C LYS A 34 -3.76 -1.94 27.47
N PRO A 35 -2.58 -2.52 27.19
CA PRO A 35 -2.28 -3.16 25.90
C PRO A 35 -3.24 -4.28 25.49
N SER A 36 -3.81 -4.99 26.47
CA SER A 36 -4.79 -6.07 26.25
C SER A 36 -6.10 -5.60 25.63
N SER A 37 -6.40 -4.30 25.70
CA SER A 37 -7.59 -3.69 25.09
C SER A 37 -7.30 -3.09 23.71
N SER A 38 -6.12 -3.35 23.14
CA SER A 38 -5.77 -2.86 21.81
C SER A 38 -6.64 -3.49 20.73
N VAL A 39 -7.01 -2.68 19.74
CA VAL A 39 -7.65 -3.18 18.52
C VAL A 39 -6.56 -3.56 17.54
N PHE A 40 -6.71 -4.69 16.85
CA PHE A 40 -5.73 -5.12 15.87
C PHE A 40 -6.39 -5.70 14.62
N VAL A 41 -5.66 -5.63 13.52
CA VAL A 41 -5.97 -6.30 12.26
C VAL A 41 -4.71 -7.04 11.81
N ASN A 42 -4.89 -8.17 11.14
CA ASN A 42 -3.79 -8.97 10.63
C ASN A 42 -4.06 -9.40 9.19
N GLY A 43 -3.02 -9.93 8.55
CA GLY A 43 -3.13 -10.47 7.21
C GLY A 43 -1.85 -11.16 6.77
N THR A 44 -1.84 -11.56 5.51
CA THR A 44 -0.70 -12.22 4.88
C THR A 44 -0.28 -11.45 3.64
N ILE A 45 1.03 -11.37 3.41
CA ILE A 45 1.63 -10.86 2.17
C ILE A 45 2.55 -11.92 1.61
N GLN A 46 2.54 -12.11 0.30
CA GLN A 46 3.46 -13.01 -0.39
C GLN A 46 4.35 -12.22 -1.33
N ARG A 47 5.65 -12.46 -1.27
CA ARG A 47 6.58 -11.89 -2.25
C ARG A 47 6.57 -12.77 -3.50
N VAL A 48 5.96 -12.30 -4.58
CA VAL A 48 5.94 -13.04 -5.85
C VAL A 48 7.14 -12.69 -6.74
N ALA A 49 7.49 -13.60 -7.65
CA ALA A 49 8.53 -13.35 -8.63
C ALA A 49 8.10 -12.23 -9.59
N PRO A 50 9.03 -11.34 -10.03
CA PRO A 50 8.71 -10.39 -11.07
C PRO A 50 8.33 -11.12 -12.36
N VAL A 51 7.13 -10.88 -12.87
CA VAL A 51 6.75 -11.32 -14.23
C VAL A 51 7.61 -10.59 -15.27
N ALA A 52 7.87 -11.22 -16.42
CA ALA A 52 8.77 -10.69 -17.45
C ALA A 52 8.37 -9.27 -17.93
N SER A 53 7.07 -8.96 -17.97
CA SER A 53 6.52 -7.63 -18.26
C SER A 53 7.01 -6.56 -17.29
N LEU A 54 7.25 -6.91 -16.03
CA LEU A 54 7.72 -6.01 -14.97
C LEU A 54 9.24 -5.82 -14.97
N GLN A 55 10.00 -6.57 -15.78
CA GLN A 55 11.44 -6.36 -15.93
C GLN A 55 11.76 -5.05 -16.69
N ARG A 56 10.77 -4.50 -17.41
CA ARG A 56 10.92 -3.22 -18.14
C ARG A 56 10.51 -1.99 -17.34
N ARG A 57 10.24 -2.11 -16.02
CA ARG A 57 9.75 -1.01 -15.16
C ARG A 57 10.53 0.29 -15.29
N ASN A 58 11.84 0.22 -15.50
CA ASN A 58 12.70 1.40 -15.58
C ASN A 58 12.54 2.21 -16.88
N LYS A 59 11.67 1.79 -17.81
CA LYS A 59 11.44 2.43 -19.12
C LYS A 59 10.02 2.92 -19.34
N THR A 60 9.13 2.77 -18.35
CA THR A 60 7.70 3.09 -18.48
C THR A 60 7.34 4.31 -17.64
N SER A 61 6.31 5.05 -18.03
CA SER A 61 5.79 6.16 -17.23
C SER A 61 5.23 5.66 -15.89
N PRO A 62 5.13 6.52 -14.86
CA PRO A 62 4.59 6.10 -13.56
C PRO A 62 3.18 5.48 -13.63
N MET A 63 2.29 6.03 -14.48
CA MET A 63 0.94 5.47 -14.65
C MET A 63 0.96 4.14 -15.41
N GLU A 64 1.82 3.98 -16.41
CA GLU A 64 2.02 2.68 -17.07
C GLU A 64 2.51 1.62 -16.09
N GLN A 65 3.39 2.00 -15.15
CA GLN A 65 3.86 1.10 -14.12
C GLN A 65 2.72 0.64 -13.20
N VAL A 66 1.82 1.54 -12.78
CA VAL A 66 0.59 1.19 -12.04
C VAL A 66 -0.25 0.18 -12.82
N ASN A 67 -0.50 0.46 -14.11
CA ASN A 67 -1.30 -0.42 -14.97
C ASN A 67 -0.65 -1.80 -15.13
N LEU A 68 0.67 -1.87 -15.25
CA LEU A 68 1.40 -3.15 -15.31
C LEU A 68 1.23 -3.96 -14.03
N TYR A 69 1.33 -3.34 -12.85
CA TYR A 69 1.09 -4.06 -11.59
C TYR A 69 -0.34 -4.59 -11.51
N ALA A 70 -1.32 -3.72 -11.77
CA ALA A 70 -2.74 -4.06 -11.70
C ALA A 70 -3.10 -5.19 -12.67
N ALA A 71 -2.63 -5.12 -13.92
CA ALA A 71 -2.88 -6.14 -14.94
C ALA A 71 -2.24 -7.51 -14.63
N ASN A 72 -1.22 -7.55 -13.77
CA ASN A 72 -0.55 -8.78 -13.35
C ASN A 72 -0.96 -9.22 -11.93
N GLY A 73 -2.04 -8.66 -11.37
CA GLY A 73 -2.55 -9.03 -10.05
C GLY A 73 -1.65 -8.60 -8.88
N ILE A 74 -0.69 -7.72 -9.10
CA ILE A 74 0.22 -7.21 -8.06
C ILE A 74 -0.45 -6.00 -7.37
N TRP A 75 -1.57 -6.25 -6.71
CA TRP A 75 -2.47 -5.20 -6.23
C TRP A 75 -1.82 -4.25 -5.20
N TYR A 76 -1.02 -4.76 -4.27
CA TYR A 76 -0.36 -3.92 -3.24
C TYR A 76 0.64 -2.92 -3.85
N ASP A 77 1.46 -3.36 -4.81
CA ASP A 77 2.40 -2.47 -5.51
C ASP A 77 1.67 -1.47 -6.42
N ALA A 78 0.55 -1.88 -7.04
CA ALA A 78 -0.30 -0.98 -7.81
C ALA A 78 -0.88 0.13 -6.92
N LEU A 79 -1.38 -0.25 -5.74
CA LEU A 79 -1.95 0.68 -4.76
C LEU A 79 -0.90 1.67 -4.25
N ASP A 80 0.28 1.22 -3.82
CA ASP A 80 1.32 2.12 -3.31
C ASP A 80 1.81 3.09 -4.40
N SER A 81 2.04 2.58 -5.61
CA SER A 81 2.49 3.39 -6.74
C SER A 81 1.43 4.45 -7.14
N LEU A 82 0.15 4.05 -7.16
CA LEU A 82 -0.94 4.96 -7.50
C LEU A 82 -1.21 5.97 -6.37
N ALA A 83 -1.04 5.58 -5.10
CA ALA A 83 -1.14 6.49 -3.96
C ALA A 83 -0.12 7.63 -4.05
N VAL A 84 1.11 7.35 -4.52
CA VAL A 84 2.13 8.39 -4.77
C VAL A 84 1.65 9.37 -5.84
N LEU A 85 1.12 8.88 -6.96
CA LEU A 85 0.59 9.74 -8.04
C LEU A 85 -0.61 10.57 -7.59
N TYR A 86 -1.53 9.95 -6.85
CA TYR A 86 -2.74 10.60 -6.34
C TYR A 86 -2.39 11.74 -5.37
N ARG A 87 -1.42 11.53 -4.48
CA ARG A 87 -0.94 12.57 -3.57
C ARG A 87 -0.24 13.73 -4.30
N ALA A 88 0.54 13.42 -5.34
CA ALA A 88 1.24 14.44 -6.12
C ALA A 88 0.31 15.22 -7.05
N ASN A 89 -0.72 14.58 -7.59
CA ASN A 89 -1.60 15.13 -8.62
C ASN A 89 -3.09 14.97 -8.27
N PRO A 90 -3.57 15.50 -7.14
CA PRO A 90 -4.94 15.24 -6.65
C PRO A 90 -6.06 15.83 -7.53
N ARG A 91 -5.71 16.66 -8.53
CA ARG A 91 -6.65 17.27 -9.48
C ARG A 91 -6.61 16.61 -10.86
N ASP A 92 -5.67 15.72 -11.11
CA ASP A 92 -5.60 14.99 -12.37
C ASP A 92 -6.75 13.98 -12.42
N ARG A 93 -7.69 14.18 -13.35
CA ARG A 93 -8.89 13.35 -13.49
C ARG A 93 -8.54 11.89 -13.77
N SER A 94 -7.47 11.62 -14.53
CA SER A 94 -7.05 10.26 -14.84
C SER A 94 -6.57 9.52 -13.59
N VAL A 95 -5.78 10.21 -12.76
CA VAL A 95 -5.26 9.67 -11.49
C VAL A 95 -6.38 9.44 -10.48
N VAL A 96 -7.29 10.41 -10.33
CA VAL A 96 -8.45 10.30 -9.42
C VAL A 96 -9.37 9.15 -9.83
N SER A 97 -9.61 8.99 -11.14
CA SER A 97 -10.42 7.89 -11.68
C SER A 97 -9.76 6.54 -11.43
N ALA A 98 -8.45 6.42 -11.70
CA ALA A 98 -7.70 5.20 -11.44
C ALA A 98 -7.71 4.84 -9.94
N TRP A 99 -7.51 5.83 -9.06
CA TRP A 99 -7.52 5.65 -7.61
C TRP A 99 -8.86 5.09 -7.13
N THR A 100 -9.96 5.72 -7.57
CA THR A 100 -11.32 5.29 -7.22
C THR A 100 -11.60 3.87 -7.73
N SER A 101 -11.22 3.58 -8.97
CA SER A 101 -11.45 2.27 -9.60
C SER A 101 -10.67 1.15 -8.89
N LEU A 102 -9.41 1.40 -8.50
CA LEU A 102 -8.59 0.41 -7.82
C LEU A 102 -9.14 0.07 -6.43
N LEU A 103 -9.63 1.06 -5.68
CA LEU A 103 -10.25 0.84 -4.37
C LEU A 103 -11.61 0.14 -4.47
N GLN A 104 -12.39 0.43 -5.52
CA GLN A 104 -13.67 -0.24 -5.78
C GLN A 104 -13.53 -1.75 -5.95
N GLN A 105 -12.44 -2.23 -6.56
CA GLN A 105 -12.19 -3.68 -6.75
C GLN A 105 -12.18 -4.49 -5.45
N VAL A 106 -11.92 -3.83 -4.32
CA VAL A 106 -11.84 -4.43 -2.99
C VAL A 106 -12.86 -3.83 -2.00
N ASN A 107 -13.91 -3.18 -2.52
CA ASN A 107 -14.98 -2.55 -1.71
C ASN A 107 -14.47 -1.47 -0.73
N LEU A 108 -13.44 -0.72 -1.13
CA LEU A 108 -12.87 0.41 -0.38
C LEU A 108 -13.20 1.78 -1.01
N ASP A 109 -14.23 1.85 -1.84
CA ASP A 109 -14.63 3.05 -2.58
C ASP A 109 -14.98 4.25 -1.66
N SER A 110 -15.50 3.97 -0.46
CA SER A 110 -15.74 4.98 0.56
C SER A 110 -14.47 5.71 1.02
N LEU A 111 -13.30 5.08 0.86
CA LEU A 111 -12.00 5.68 1.20
C LEU A 111 -11.44 6.57 0.08
N ALA A 112 -12.00 6.51 -1.15
CA ALA A 112 -11.46 7.23 -2.30
C ALA A 112 -11.39 8.76 -2.11
N LYS A 113 -12.31 9.31 -1.30
CA LYS A 113 -12.38 10.75 -0.99
C LYS A 113 -11.72 11.14 0.33
N THR A 114 -11.07 10.18 0.99
CA THR A 114 -10.44 10.39 2.30
C THR A 114 -9.03 10.96 2.15
N SER A 115 -8.58 11.73 3.13
CA SER A 115 -7.22 12.28 3.17
C SER A 115 -6.20 11.26 3.68
N PHE A 116 -4.96 11.40 3.20
CA PHE A 116 -3.82 10.75 3.83
C PHE A 116 -3.54 11.41 5.18
N SER A 117 -3.46 10.61 6.23
CA SER A 117 -3.01 11.06 7.55
C SER A 117 -1.50 11.13 7.59
N GLU A 118 -0.95 12.22 8.13
CA GLU A 118 0.46 12.32 8.48
C GLU A 118 0.71 11.58 9.79
N CYS A 119 0.78 10.25 9.72
CA CYS A 119 1.13 9.45 10.88
C CYS A 119 2.16 8.38 10.55
N CYS A 120 2.91 8.07 11.59
CA CYS A 120 3.81 6.93 11.74
C CYS A 120 5.11 6.98 10.93
N THR A 121 6.21 7.10 11.66
CA THR A 121 7.55 6.69 11.21
C THR A 121 7.79 5.25 11.69
N ALA A 122 8.21 4.36 10.78
CA ALA A 122 8.57 3.01 11.16
C ALA A 122 9.80 3.05 12.08
N GLN A 123 9.71 2.43 13.25
CA GLN A 123 10.86 2.20 14.11
C GLN A 123 11.48 0.83 13.80
N PRO A 124 12.82 0.68 13.88
CA PRO A 124 13.47 -0.63 13.76
C PRO A 124 12.92 -1.60 14.81
N SER A 125 12.68 -2.86 14.43
CA SER A 125 12.41 -3.90 15.42
C SER A 125 13.65 -4.08 16.30
N ARG A 126 13.43 -4.07 17.62
CA ARG A 126 14.46 -4.28 18.63
C ARG A 126 15.03 -5.69 18.57
#